data_AF-A0ABD0RVN0-F1
#
_entry.id   AF-A0ABD0RVN0-F1
#
_cell.length_a   1.000
_cell.length_b   1.000
_cell.length_c   1.000
_cell.angle_alpha   90.00
_cell.angle_beta   90.00
_cell.angle_gamma   90.00
#
_symmetry.space_group_name_H-M   'P 1'
#
loop_
_entity.id
_entity.type
_entity.pdbx_description
1 polymer ?
#
loop_
_entity_poly.entity_id
_entity_poly.type
_entity_poly.pdbx_seq_one_letter_code
_entity_poly.pdbx_strand_id
1 'polypeptide(L)' 'ATIMVFQAVAEYRIQVKEIKQLDLEMTIRVEGSRQPVVWKFNKENSHLTQTEKVSFAE' A
#
# COMPACT_ATOMS: atom_id res chain seq x y z
N ALA A 1 12.32 -11.13 15.66
CA ALA A 1 12.11 -9.67 15.84
C ALA A 1 10.79 -9.20 15.19
N THR A 2 9.71 -9.97 15.34
CA THR A 2 8.47 -9.74 14.59
C THR A 2 7.48 -8.89 15.39
N ILE A 3 7.30 -9.22 16.68
CA ILE A 3 6.32 -8.57 17.57
C ILE A 3 6.68 -7.10 17.82
N MET A 4 7.93 -6.79 18.17
CA MET A 4 8.36 -5.43 18.51
C MET A 4 8.19 -4.44 17.35
N VAL A 5 8.42 -4.89 16.11
CA VAL A 5 8.27 -4.04 14.92
C VAL A 5 6.80 -3.72 14.68
N PHE A 6 5.89 -4.70 14.80
CA PHE A 6 4.46 -4.45 14.63
C PHE A 6 3.89 -3.51 15.70
N GLN A 7 4.31 -3.67 16.96
CA GLN A 7 3.88 -2.79 18.06
C GLN A 7 4.31 -1.34 17.81
N ALA A 8 5.58 -1.12 17.49
CA ALA A 8 6.10 0.23 17.24
C ALA A 8 5.39 0.92 16.06
N VAL A 9 5.09 0.19 14.98
CA VAL A 9 4.38 0.75 13.82
C VAL A 9 2.91 1.07 14.17
N ALA A 10 2.24 0.23 14.97
CA ALA A 10 0.87 0.47 15.40
C ALA A 10 0.76 1.72 16.28
N GLU A 11 1.64 1.88 17.26
CA GLU A 11 1.68 3.06 18.14
C GLU A 11 1.89 4.36 17.35
N TYR A 12 2.82 4.35 16.38
CA TYR A 12 3.03 5.51 15.50
C TYR A 12 1.77 5.90 14.72
N ARG A 13 1.08 4.91 14.13
CA ARG A 13 -0.15 5.16 13.35
C ARG A 13 -1.31 5.69 14.20
N ILE A 14 -1.38 5.33 15.48
CA ILE A 14 -2.40 5.84 16.43
C ILE A 14 -2.12 7.30 16.82
N GLN A 15 -0.86 7.67 17.01
CA GLN A 15 -0.48 9.00 17.51
C GLN A 15 -0.45 10.07 16.41
N VAL A 16 -0.21 9.69 15.16
CA VAL A 16 -0.18 10.62 14.02
C VAL A 16 -1.61 10.99 13.61
N LYS A 17 -1.88 12.30 13.47
CA LYS A 17 -3.16 12.81 12.97
C LYS A 17 -3.41 12.33 11.53
N GLU A 18 -4.66 12.02 11.20
CA GLU A 18 -5.09 11.49 9.88
C GLU A 18 -4.28 12.05 8.70
N ILE A 19 -3.76 11.15 7.87
CA ILE A 19 -3.22 11.50 6.55
C ILE A 19 -4.41 11.95 5.70
N LYS A 20 -4.61 13.26 5.58
CA LYS A 20 -5.80 13.85 4.97
C LYS A 20 -5.88 13.67 3.44
N GLN A 21 -4.78 13.34 2.79
CA GLN A 21 -4.71 13.04 1.36
C GLN A 21 -3.82 11.84 1.13
N LEU A 22 -4.44 10.70 0.84
CA LEU A 22 -3.78 9.56 0.22
C LEU A 22 -4.26 9.52 -1.23
N ASP A 23 -3.38 9.90 -2.14
CA ASP A 23 -3.56 9.78 -3.59
C ASP A 23 -2.19 9.50 -4.21
N LEU A 24 -1.93 8.24 -4.49
CA LEU A 24 -0.65 7.72 -4.94
C LEU A 24 -0.86 6.90 -6.20
N GLU A 25 -0.26 7.34 -7.31
CA GLU A 25 -0.17 6.56 -8.54
C GLU A 25 1.24 5.96 -8.66
N MET A 26 1.29 4.63 -8.76
CA MET A 26 2.53 3.87 -8.87
C MET A 26 2.57 3.18 -10.23
N THR A 27 3.66 3.37 -10.96
CA THR A 27 3.96 2.62 -12.19
C THR A 27 5.12 1.68 -11.93
N ILE A 28 4.88 0.38 -12.05
CA ILE A 28 5.86 -0.68 -11.86
C ILE A 28 6.28 -1.21 -13.22
N ARG A 29 7.58 -1.16 -13.51
CA ARG A 29 8.19 -1.76 -14.69
C ARG A 29 9.01 -2.96 -14.26
N VAL A 30 8.67 -4.12 -14.78
CA VAL A 30 9.41 -5.37 -14.53
C VAL A 30 10.13 -5.74 -15.82
N GLU A 31 11.45 -5.94 -15.75
CA GLU A 31 12.21 -6.42 -16.89
C GLU A 31 11.65 -7.77 -17.36
N GLY A 32 11.38 -7.89 -18.67
CA GLY A 32 10.71 -9.06 -19.25
C GLY A 32 9.19 -8.99 -19.28
N SER A 33 8.54 -8.04 -18.58
CA SER A 33 7.12 -7.74 -18.79
C SER A 33 6.93 -6.86 -20.04
N ARG A 34 5.93 -7.19 -20.87
CA ARG A 34 5.60 -6.40 -22.07
C ARG A 34 4.94 -5.07 -21.76
N GLN A 35 4.25 -4.94 -20.62
CA GLN A 35 3.47 -3.77 -20.26
C GLN A 35 3.77 -3.38 -18.80
N PRO A 36 3.91 -2.08 -18.50
CA PRO A 36 4.03 -1.61 -17.12
C PRO A 36 2.71 -1.84 -16.37
N VAL A 37 2.82 -2.18 -15.08
CA VAL A 37 1.67 -2.29 -14.17
C VAL A 37 1.44 -0.93 -13.53
N VAL A 38 0.21 -0.44 -13.54
CA VAL A 38 -0.17 0.83 -12.90
C VAL A 38 -1.13 0.56 -11.76
N TRP A 39 -0.77 0.99 -10.56
CA TRP A 39 -1.61 0.91 -9.35
C TRP A 39 -1.95 2.30 -8.86
N LYS A 40 -3.21 2.49 -8.43
CA LYS A 40 -3.68 3.74 -7.83
C LYS A 40 -4.16 3.46 -6.41
N PHE A 41 -3.52 4.07 -5.43
CA PHE A 41 -3.91 4.02 -4.03
C PHE A 41 -4.53 5.35 -3.63
N ASN A 42 -5.78 5.32 -3.23
CA ASN A 42 -6.55 6.46 -2.76
C ASN A 42 -7.12 6.14 -1.36
N LYS A 43 -7.88 7.08 -0.78
CA LYS A 43 -8.52 6.86 0.53
C LYS A 43 -9.46 5.64 0.54
N GLU A 44 -10.15 5.38 -0.56
CA GLU A 44 -11.14 4.30 -0.70
C GLU A 44 -10.49 2.91 -0.68
N ASN A 45 -9.25 2.78 -1.17
CA ASN A 45 -8.51 1.52 -1.21
C ASN A 45 -7.22 1.56 -0.37
N SER A 46 -7.18 2.44 0.64
CA SER A 46 -5.99 2.70 1.47
C SER A 46 -5.47 1.49 2.26
N HIS A 47 -6.33 0.49 2.48
CA HIS A 47 -6.00 -0.76 3.16
C HIS A 47 -5.78 -1.94 2.20
N LEU A 48 -5.95 -1.72 0.90
CA LEU A 48 -5.81 -2.74 -0.13
C LEU A 48 -4.35 -3.18 -0.28
N THR A 49 -4.13 -4.49 -0.30
CA THR A 49 -2.85 -5.07 -0.71
C THR A 49 -2.98 -5.57 -2.14
N GLN A 50 -2.18 -5.02 -3.05
CA GLN A 50 -2.13 -5.45 -4.45
C GLN A 50 -0.89 -6.29 -4.73
N THR A 51 -1.07 -7.37 -5.48
CA THR A 51 0.01 -8.20 -6.02
C THR A 51 -0.28 -8.48 -7.49
N GLU A 52 0.75 -8.71 -8.30
CA GLU A 52 0.60 -8.94 -9.76
C GLU A 52 -0.38 -10.10 -10.07
N LYS A 53 -0.38 -11.14 -9.24
CA LYS A 53 -1.21 -12.34 -9.46
C LYS A 53 -2.58 -12.28 -8.78
N VAL A 54 -2.77 -11.42 -7.78
CA VAL A 54 -4.03 -11.35 -7.03
C VAL A 54 -4.32 -9.92 -6.56
N SER A 55 -5.42 -9.37 -7.03
CA SER A 55 -6.08 -8.20 -6.47
C SER A 55 -7.19 -8.69 -5.52
N PHE A 56 -6.99 -8.56 -4.21
CA PHE A 56 -8.02 -8.91 -3.22
C PHE A 56 -8.84 -7.66 -2.88
N ALA A 57 -9.97 -7.45 -3.56
CA ALA A 57 -10.94 -6.45 -3.12
C ALA A 57 -11.75 -7.03 -1.95
N GLU A 58 -11.88 -6.27 -0.86
CA GLU A 58 -12.78 -6.55 0.27
C GLU A 58 -14.08 -5.77 0.11
#